data_AF-A0A1I0IC59-F1
#
_entry.id   AF-A0A1I0IC59-F1
#
_cell.length_a   1.000
_cell.length_b   1.000
_cell.length_c   1.000
_cell.angle_alpha   90.00
_cell.angle_beta   90.00
_cell.angle_gamma   90.00
#
_symmetry.space_group_name_H-M   'P 1'
#
loop_
_entity.id
_entity.type
_entity.pdbx_description
1 polymer ?
#
loop_
_entity_poly.entity_id
_entity_poly.type
_entity_poly.pdbx_seq_one_letter_code
_entity_poly.pdbx_strand_id
1 'polypeptide(L)'
;MNKKSVIFGIIAILLLTLLMILDFFPQLVFAGYVKGALFWVLLVALAVSIIISGRNQKNHHFIESVLIFIYLIALILLLTGLGGESARGFSPDQSGFWVIIFIGIIEIYAQWKRRSAIK
;
A
#
# COMPACT_ATOMS: atom_id res chain seq x y z
N MET A 1 20.92 -8.57 -0.53
CA MET A 1 19.66 -8.65 0.24
C MET A 1 19.81 -9.70 1.34
N ASN A 2 19.70 -9.33 2.62
CA ASN A 2 19.64 -10.34 3.69
C ASN A 2 18.32 -11.10 3.58
N LYS A 3 18.36 -12.44 3.50
CA LYS A 3 17.17 -13.31 3.31
C LYS A 3 16.02 -12.94 4.26
N LYS A 4 16.34 -12.56 5.50
CA LYS A 4 15.36 -12.14 6.52
C LYS A 4 14.57 -10.89 6.14
N SER A 5 15.20 -9.89 5.51
CA SER A 5 14.53 -8.64 5.10
C SER A 5 13.55 -8.87 3.96
N VAL A 6 13.89 -9.79 3.04
CA VAL A 6 13.05 -10.14 1.90
C VAL A 6 11.80 -10.89 2.37
N ILE A 7 11.99 -11.87 3.25
CA ILE A 7 10.89 -12.64 3.85
C ILE A 7 9.93 -11.69 4.58
N PHE A 8 10.45 -10.73 5.35
CA PHE A 8 9.63 -9.74 6.04
C PHE A 8 8.82 -8.86 5.07
N GLY A 9 9.43 -8.41 3.97
CA GLY A 9 8.73 -7.66 2.92
C GLY A 9 7.61 -8.47 2.26
N ILE A 10 7.85 -9.76 1.95
CA ILE A 10 6.82 -10.65 1.39
C ILE A 10 5.66 -10.82 2.36
N ILE A 11 5.93 -11.06 3.65
CA ILE A 11 4.90 -11.18 4.68
C ILE A 11 4.09 -9.88 4.78
N ALA A 12 4.75 -8.72 4.76
CA ALA A 12 4.08 -7.43 4.82
C ALA A 12 3.15 -7.22 3.62
N ILE A 13 3.58 -7.58 2.41
CA ILE A 13 2.74 -7.49 1.21
C ILE A 13 1.54 -8.43 1.33
N LEU A 14 1.73 -9.68 1.76
CA LEU A 14 0.63 -10.63 1.94
C LEU A 14 -0.40 -10.13 2.97
N LEU A 15 0.06 -9.57 4.08
CA LEU A 15 -0.81 -8.98 5.10
C LEU A 15 -1.56 -7.76 4.56
N LEU A 16 -0.90 -6.92 3.76
CA LEU A 16 -1.51 -5.77 3.10
C LEU A 16 -2.61 -6.22 2.13
N THR A 17 -2.37 -7.25 1.33
CA THR A 17 -3.38 -7.84 0.43
C THR A 17 -4.59 -8.32 1.20
N LEU A 18 -4.36 -9.07 2.28
CA LEU A 18 -5.44 -9.59 3.12
C LEU A 18 -6.25 -8.45 3.74
N LEU A 19 -5.56 -7.41 4.22
CA LEU A 19 -6.18 -6.23 4.80
C LEU A 19 -7.09 -5.51 3.79
N MET A 20 -6.63 -5.37 2.53
CA MET A 20 -7.41 -4.78 1.44
C MET A 20 -8.63 -5.65 1.09
N ILE A 21 -8.49 -6.97 1.05
CA ILE A 21 -9.63 -7.88 0.82
C ILE A 21 -10.69 -7.71 1.90
N LEU A 22 -10.29 -7.63 3.17
CA LEU A 22 -11.23 -7.42 4.29
C LEU A 22 -11.91 -6.05 4.25
N ASP A 23 -11.29 -5.06 3.61
CA ASP A 23 -11.87 -3.73 3.42
C ASP A 23 -12.90 -3.68 2.29
N PHE A 24 -12.60 -4.34 1.16
CA PHE A 24 -13.44 -4.40 -0.04
C PHE A 24 -14.58 -5.41 0.07
N PHE A 25 -14.46 -6.40 0.97
CA PHE A 25 -15.49 -7.40 1.20
C PHE A 25 -15.90 -7.42 2.69
N PRO A 26 -16.57 -6.36 3.19
CA PRO A 26 -16.98 -6.27 4.60
C PRO A 26 -18.02 -7.33 5.00
N GLN A 27 -18.65 -7.97 4.01
CA GLN A 27 -19.57 -9.11 4.17
C GLN A 27 -18.90 -10.42 4.60
N LEU A 28 -17.56 -10.49 4.57
CA LEU A 28 -16.83 -11.65 5.09
C LEU A 28 -16.92 -11.69 6.62
N VAL A 29 -17.15 -12.87 7.19
CA VAL A 29 -17.28 -13.11 8.65
C VAL A 29 -16.10 -12.53 9.44
N PHE A 30 -14.91 -12.51 8.84
CA PHE A 30 -13.68 -12.00 9.45
C PHE A 30 -13.55 -10.47 9.44
N ALA A 31 -14.27 -9.76 8.58
CA ALA A 31 -14.18 -8.31 8.46
C ALA A 31 -14.75 -7.59 9.69
N GLY A 32 -15.76 -8.19 10.36
CA GLY A 32 -16.34 -7.65 11.59
C GLY A 32 -15.39 -7.58 12.79
N TYR A 33 -14.30 -8.36 12.79
CA TYR A 33 -13.32 -8.37 13.88
C TYR A 33 -12.31 -7.21 13.78
N VAL A 34 -12.10 -6.66 12.58
CA VAL A 34 -11.17 -5.55 12.36
C VAL A 34 -11.91 -4.23 12.55
N LYS A 35 -11.97 -3.77 13.81
CA LYS A 35 -12.53 -2.46 14.15
C LYS A 35 -11.83 -1.35 13.38
N GLY A 36 -12.56 -0.28 13.01
CA GLY A 36 -12.06 0.79 12.14
C GLY A 36 -10.70 1.37 12.56
N ALA A 37 -10.49 1.61 13.86
CA ALA A 37 -9.20 2.11 14.36
C ALA A 37 -8.05 1.10 14.20
N LEU A 38 -8.30 -0.20 14.39
CA LEU A 38 -7.30 -1.25 14.22
C LEU A 38 -6.86 -1.36 12.76
N PHE A 39 -7.79 -1.23 11.82
CA PHE A 39 -7.46 -1.22 10.39
C PHE A 39 -6.45 -0.13 10.04
N TRP A 40 -6.73 1.11 10.45
CA TRP A 40 -5.83 2.25 10.16
C TRP A 40 -4.47 2.08 10.81
N VAL A 41 -4.42 1.61 12.07
CA VAL A 41 -3.15 1.32 12.75
C VAL A 41 -2.34 0.25 12.01
N LEU A 42 -3.00 -0.81 11.54
CA LEU A 42 -2.35 -1.92 10.84
C LEU A 42 -1.86 -1.50 9.45
N LEU A 43 -2.65 -0.68 8.74
CA LEU A 43 -2.31 -0.11 7.44
C LEU A 43 -1.09 0.82 7.56
N VAL A 44 -1.08 1.73 8.54
CA VAL A 44 0.07 2.62 8.80
C VAL A 44 1.30 1.82 9.21
N ALA A 45 1.14 0.83 10.10
CA ALA A 45 2.25 -0.02 10.52
C ALA A 45 2.87 -0.80 9.33
N LEU A 46 2.04 -1.31 8.42
CA LEU A 46 2.49 -1.97 7.19
C LEU A 46 3.19 -1.00 6.23
N ALA A 47 2.63 0.19 6.01
CA ALA A 47 3.24 1.21 5.16
C ALA A 47 4.63 1.63 5.70
N VAL A 48 4.72 1.88 7.02
CA VAL A 48 5.98 2.23 7.69
C VAL A 48 6.97 1.07 7.62
N SER A 49 6.53 -0.17 7.83
CA SER A 49 7.34 -1.38 7.72
C SER A 49 8.00 -1.51 6.34
N ILE A 50 7.21 -1.31 5.27
CA ILE A 50 7.69 -1.34 3.88
C ILE A 50 8.73 -0.24 3.64
N ILE A 51 8.45 0.99 4.08
CA ILE A 51 9.37 2.14 3.93
C ILE A 51 10.69 1.92 4.68
N ILE A 52 10.63 1.46 5.94
CA ILE A 52 11.81 1.20 6.77
C ILE A 52 12.64 0.05 6.19
N SER A 53 12.00 -1.01 5.70
CA SER A 53 12.69 -2.15 5.08
C SER A 53 13.47 -1.72 3.83
N GLY A 54 12.89 -0.82 3.03
CA GLY A 54 13.59 -0.22 1.89
C GLY A 54 14.78 0.64 2.32
N ARG A 55 14.67 1.43 3.41
CA ARG A 55 15.60 2.53 3.77
C ARG A 55 17.06 2.11 3.95
N ASN A 56 17.32 0.84 4.24
CA ASN A 56 18.68 0.31 4.31
C ASN A 56 19.39 0.13 2.97
N GLN A 57 18.74 0.31 1.82
CA GLN A 57 19.33 0.11 0.50
C GLN A 57 19.57 1.43 -0.25
N LYS A 58 20.76 2.02 -0.11
CA LYS A 58 21.10 3.40 -0.53
C LYS A 58 20.75 3.80 -1.98
N ASN A 59 20.55 2.88 -2.93
CA ASN A 59 20.37 3.22 -4.36
C ASN A 59 19.11 2.66 -5.06
N HIS A 60 18.30 1.78 -4.45
CA HIS A 60 17.20 1.05 -5.14
C HIS A 60 15.77 1.54 -4.86
N HIS A 61 15.62 2.56 -4.01
CA HIS A 61 14.34 3.08 -3.50
C HIS A 61 13.22 3.43 -4.48
N PHE A 62 13.55 4.03 -5.63
CA PHE A 62 12.52 4.65 -6.47
C PHE A 62 11.71 3.60 -7.24
N ILE A 63 12.40 2.60 -7.81
CA ILE A 63 11.76 1.56 -8.61
C ILE A 63 10.87 0.69 -7.70
N GLU A 64 11.35 0.34 -6.51
CA GLU A 64 10.56 -0.43 -5.53
C GLU A 64 9.31 0.35 -5.08
N SER A 65 9.45 1.64 -4.78
CA SER A 65 8.30 2.49 -4.41
C SER A 65 7.26 2.57 -5.53
N VAL A 66 7.71 2.74 -6.78
CA VAL A 66 6.83 2.76 -7.96
C VAL A 66 6.15 1.41 -8.16
N LEU A 67 6.88 0.30 -8.04
CA LEU A 67 6.32 -1.05 -8.18
C LEU A 67 5.24 -1.33 -7.13
N ILE A 68 5.47 -0.94 -5.87
CA ILE A 68 4.49 -1.11 -4.78
C ILE A 68 3.25 -0.23 -5.02
N PHE A 69 3.45 1.00 -5.51
CA PHE A 69 2.34 1.90 -5.83
C PHE A 69 1.49 1.35 -6.98
N ILE A 70 2.12 0.87 -8.06
CA ILE A 70 1.42 0.20 -9.18
C ILE A 70 0.69 -1.05 -8.69
N TYR A 71 1.35 -1.85 -7.85
CA TYR A 71 0.75 -3.04 -7.24
C TYR A 71 -0.53 -2.70 -6.46
N LEU A 72 -0.50 -1.64 -5.63
CA LEU A 72 -1.66 -1.20 -4.86
C LEU A 72 -2.80 -0.74 -5.75
N ILE A 73 -2.52 0.04 -6.79
CA ILE A 73 -3.54 0.48 -7.76
C ILE A 73 -4.15 -0.73 -8.47
N ALA A 74 -3.32 -1.65 -8.96
CA ALA A 74 -3.78 -2.86 -9.63
C ALA A 74 -4.64 -3.73 -8.70
N LEU A 75 -4.24 -3.88 -7.43
CA LEU A 75 -5.00 -4.61 -6.43
C LEU A 75 -6.38 -3.96 -6.19
N ILE A 76 -6.44 -2.64 -6.04
CA ILE A 76 -7.70 -1.90 -5.85
C ILE A 76 -8.62 -2.10 -7.05
N LEU A 77 -8.11 -1.93 -8.27
CA LEU A 77 -8.90 -2.12 -9.49
C LEU A 77 -9.40 -3.55 -9.62
N LEU A 78 -8.57 -4.54 -9.27
CA LEU A 78 -8.95 -5.95 -9.28
C LEU A 78 -10.05 -6.24 -8.27
N LEU A 79 -9.91 -5.78 -7.03
CA LEU A 79 -10.92 -5.96 -5.98
C LEU A 79 -12.24 -5.26 -6.34
N THR A 80 -12.16 -4.06 -6.93
CA THR A 80 -13.34 -3.32 -7.43
C THR A 80 -14.02 -4.09 -8.57
N GLY A 81 -13.25 -4.59 -9.54
CA GLY A 81 -13.77 -5.38 -10.66
C GLY A 81 -14.40 -6.72 -10.27
N LEU A 82 -13.99 -7.28 -9.12
CA LEU A 82 -14.63 -8.44 -8.49
C LEU A 82 -15.94 -8.09 -7.75
N GLY A 83 -16.39 -6.84 -7.80
CA GLY A 83 -17.60 -6.37 -7.12
C GLY A 83 -17.38 -6.04 -5.63
N GLY A 84 -16.12 -5.86 -5.21
CA GLY A 84 -15.81 -5.37 -3.87
C GLY A 84 -16.07 -3.87 -3.77
N GLU A 85 -16.74 -3.45 -2.70
CA GLU A 85 -16.92 -2.05 -2.33
C GLU A 85 -16.15 -1.76 -1.04
N SER A 86 -15.19 -0.83 -1.11
CA SER A 86 -14.42 -0.41 0.05
C SER A 86 -15.34 0.29 1.05
N ALA A 87 -15.38 -0.27 2.26
CA ALA A 87 -16.08 0.35 3.38
C ALA A 87 -15.38 1.61 3.92
N ARG A 88 -14.11 1.85 3.57
CA ARG A 88 -13.25 2.85 4.24
C ARG A 88 -12.60 3.90 3.34
N GLY A 89 -12.99 4.06 2.09
CA GLY A 89 -12.49 5.18 1.26
C GLY A 89 -11.64 4.79 0.05
N PHE A 90 -11.36 3.51 -0.17
CA PHE A 90 -10.37 3.05 -1.16
C PHE A 90 -10.97 2.69 -2.52
N SER A 91 -12.30 2.68 -2.66
CA SER A 91 -12.94 2.43 -3.95
C SER A 91 -12.72 3.61 -4.90
N PRO A 92 -12.55 3.37 -6.21
CA PRO A 92 -12.39 4.43 -7.22
C PRO A 92 -13.54 5.45 -7.25
N ASP A 93 -14.73 5.02 -6.85
CA ASP A 93 -15.95 5.85 -6.78
C ASP A 93 -15.95 6.82 -5.59
N GLN A 94 -15.01 6.66 -4.65
CA GLN A 94 -14.88 7.50 -3.46
C GLN A 94 -13.75 8.52 -3.63
N SER A 95 -13.99 9.76 -3.20
CA SER A 95 -13.05 10.88 -3.37
C SER A 95 -11.71 10.66 -2.64
N GLY A 96 -11.70 9.87 -1.57
CA GLY A 96 -10.50 9.53 -0.81
C GLY A 96 -9.43 8.80 -1.62
N PHE A 97 -9.84 7.90 -2.53
CA PHE A 97 -8.94 7.14 -3.40
C PHE A 97 -8.05 8.07 -4.24
N TRP A 98 -8.66 9.08 -4.86
CA TRP A 98 -7.95 10.03 -5.73
C TRP A 98 -6.98 10.93 -4.95
N VAL A 99 -7.31 11.29 -3.71
CA VAL A 99 -6.40 12.04 -2.82
C VAL A 99 -5.15 11.22 -2.51
N ILE A 100 -5.30 9.93 -2.19
CA ILE A 100 -4.18 9.03 -1.91
C ILE A 100 -3.31 8.84 -3.15
N ILE A 101 -3.92 8.67 -4.33
CA ILE A 101 -3.19 8.61 -5.60
C ILE A 101 -2.39 9.89 -5.82
N PHE A 102 -3.00 11.06 -5.61
CA PHE A 102 -2.34 12.34 -5.83
C PHE A 102 -1.12 12.52 -4.92
N ILE A 103 -1.26 12.17 -3.63
CA ILE A 103 -0.15 12.19 -2.67
C ILE A 103 0.96 11.23 -3.11
N GLY A 104 0.63 10.01 -3.52
CA GLY A 104 1.60 9.02 -4.00
C GLY A 104 2.38 9.51 -5.24
N ILE A 105 1.69 10.14 -6.19
CA ILE A 105 2.33 10.74 -7.37
C ILE A 105 3.28 11.87 -6.96
N ILE A 106 2.88 12.77 -6.05
CA ILE A 106 3.73 13.84 -5.54
C ILE A 106 4.99 13.25 -4.88
N GLU A 107 4.84 12.19 -4.09
CA GLU A 107 5.96 11.57 -3.40
C GLU A 107 6.94 10.91 -4.37
N ILE A 108 6.43 10.17 -5.35
CA ILE A 108 7.23 9.59 -6.44
C ILE A 108 7.95 10.71 -7.21
N TYR A 109 7.25 11.77 -7.59
CA TYR A 109 7.85 12.92 -8.27
C TYR A 109 8.95 13.59 -7.43
N ALA A 110 8.72 13.78 -6.12
CA ALA A 110 9.70 14.32 -5.19
C ALA A 110 10.91 13.39 -5.02
N GLN A 111 10.73 12.08 -5.02
CA GLN A 111 11.83 11.11 -5.03
C GLN A 111 12.64 11.20 -6.33
N TRP A 112 11.97 11.31 -7.48
CA TRP A 112 12.61 11.45 -8.79
C TRP A 112 13.44 12.74 -8.87
N LYS A 113 12.88 13.88 -8.43
CA LYS A 113 13.58 15.17 -8.37
C LYS A 113 14.81 15.13 -7.45
N ARG A 114 14.70 14.46 -6.29
CA ARG A 114 15.85 14.27 -5.37
C ARG A 114 16.97 13.43 -5.99
N ARG A 115 16.64 12.41 -6.79
CA ARG A 115 17.66 11.64 -7.52
C ARG A 115 18.35 12.44 -8.62
N SER A 116 17.62 13.34 -9.30
CA SER A 116 18.18 14.16 -10.38
C SER A 116 19.01 15.34 -9.88
N ALA A 117 18.74 15.84 -8.66
CA ALA A 117 19.53 16.90 -8.02
C ALA A 117 20.84 16.43 -7.36
N ILE A 118 21.06 15.11 -7.22
CA ILE A 118 22.29 14.51 -6.66
C ILE A 118 23.27 14.08 -7.79
N LYS A 119 22.86 14.22 -9.05
CA LYS A 119 23.72 14.02 -10.23
C LYS A 119 24.42 15.33 -10.60
#